data_AF-A0AA88QWC4-F1
#
_entry.id   AF-A0AA88QWC4-F1
#
_cell.length_a   1.000
_cell.length_b   1.000
_cell.length_c   1.000
_cell.angle_alpha   90.00
_cell.angle_beta   90.00
_cell.angle_gamma   90.00
#
_symmetry.space_group_name_H-M   'P 1'
#
loop_
_entity.id
_entity.type
_entity.pdbx_description
1 polymer ?
#
loop_
_entity_poly.entity_id
_entity_poly.type
_entity_poly.pdbx_seq_one_letter_code
_entity_poly.pdbx_strand_id
1 'polypeptide(L)'
;MEKVEDVVIIGAGIAGLATAVALKRVGVRALVLERSDELRATGTALSLFPNAWLALDALGVSHKLTPLYVPTIRGSVTDIGTGATQQISFTISRSAPQI
;
A
#
# COMPACT_ATOMS: atom_id res chain seq x y z
N MET A 1 34.37 10.84 -4.92
CA MET A 1 33.67 11.37 -3.75
C MET A 1 32.53 10.44 -3.43
N GLU A 2 32.48 9.93 -2.21
CA GLU A 2 31.34 9.17 -1.69
C GLU A 2 30.12 10.11 -1.64
N LYS A 3 28.99 9.70 -2.23
CA LYS A 3 27.75 10.47 -2.09
C LYS A 3 27.27 10.28 -0.66
N VAL A 4 27.34 11.34 0.14
CA VAL A 4 26.74 11.36 1.48
C VAL A 4 25.23 11.41 1.29
N GLU A 5 24.54 10.36 1.71
CA GLU A 5 23.08 10.24 1.73
C GLU A 5 22.63 10.34 3.19
N ASP A 6 21.57 11.09 3.45
CA ASP A 6 21.18 11.40 4.83
C ASP A 6 20.50 10.19 5.52
N VAL A 7 19.92 9.29 4.72
CA VAL A 7 19.27 8.05 5.15
C VAL A 7 19.59 6.89 4.20
N VAL A 8 19.83 5.70 4.75
CA VAL A 8 19.93 4.45 3.98
C VAL A 8 18.74 3.55 4.31
N ILE A 9 18.05 3.06 3.29
CA ILE A 9 16.92 2.13 3.38
C ILE A 9 17.34 0.79 2.78
N ILE A 10 17.24 -0.28 3.56
CA ILE A 10 17.56 -1.64 3.11
C ILE A 10 16.26 -2.37 2.76
N GLY A 11 16.09 -2.68 1.48
CA GLY A 11 14.96 -3.37 0.87
C GLY A 11 14.09 -2.46 -0.01
N ALA A 12 13.89 -2.81 -1.28
CA ALA A 12 12.99 -2.12 -2.21
C ALA A 12 11.59 -2.74 -2.26
N GLY A 13 11.10 -3.24 -1.12
CA GLY A 13 9.72 -3.67 -0.96
C GLY A 13 8.74 -2.48 -0.83
N ILE A 14 7.45 -2.78 -0.65
CA ILE A 14 6.38 -1.77 -0.53
C ILE A 14 6.71 -0.73 0.56
N ALA A 15 7.13 -1.18 1.73
CA ALA A 15 7.48 -0.29 2.84
C ALA A 15 8.72 0.57 2.52
N GLY A 16 9.80 -0.02 2.01
CA GLY A 16 11.04 0.72 1.71
C GLY A 16 10.85 1.79 0.63
N LEU A 17 10.11 1.47 -0.43
CA LEU A 17 9.78 2.44 -1.48
C LEU A 17 8.81 3.51 -0.97
N ALA A 18 7.82 3.16 -0.15
CA ALA A 18 6.92 4.12 0.49
C ALA A 18 7.70 5.10 1.39
N THR A 19 8.65 4.60 2.18
CA THR A 19 9.54 5.42 3.02
C THR A 19 10.42 6.34 2.16
N ALA A 20 11.02 5.83 1.10
CA ALA A 20 11.85 6.64 0.20
C ALA A 20 11.04 7.79 -0.44
N VAL A 21 9.80 7.52 -0.86
CA VAL A 21 8.89 8.55 -1.38
C VAL A 21 8.53 9.56 -0.30
N ALA A 22 8.19 9.11 0.91
CA ALA A 22 7.87 10.00 2.02
C ALA A 22 9.03 10.94 2.37
N LEU A 23 10.25 10.39 2.50
CA LEU A 23 11.47 11.16 2.78
C LEU A 23 11.76 12.18 1.68
N LYS A 24 11.65 11.76 0.41
CA LYS A 24 11.84 12.67 -0.73
C LYS A 24 10.85 13.84 -0.70
N ARG A 25 9.59 13.61 -0.30
CA ARG A 25 8.56 14.66 -0.20
C ARG A 25 8.86 15.69 0.89
N VAL A 26 9.57 15.30 1.94
CA VAL A 26 10.01 16.22 3.00
C VAL A 26 11.45 16.75 2.79
N GLY A 27 12.04 16.51 1.62
CA GLY A 27 13.36 17.04 1.23
C GLY A 27 14.56 16.25 1.78
N VAL A 28 14.34 15.06 2.34
CA VAL A 28 15.41 14.21 2.87
C VAL A 28 15.89 13.26 1.76
N ARG A 29 17.20 13.21 1.52
CA ARG A 29 17.80 12.29 0.56
C ARG A 29 17.93 10.91 1.17
N ALA A 30 17.58 9.89 0.38
CA ALA A 30 17.66 8.51 0.81
C ALA A 30 18.23 7.61 -0.29
N LEU A 31 19.11 6.70 0.12
CA LEU A 31 19.60 5.61 -0.71
C LEU A 31 18.82 4.34 -0.40
N VAL A 32 18.18 3.75 -1.40
CA VAL A 32 17.52 2.45 -1.28
C VAL A 32 18.45 1.38 -1.84
N LEU A 33 18.74 0.35 -1.04
CA LEU A 33 19.53 -0.81 -1.44
C LEU A 33 18.62 -2.03 -1.47
N GLU A 34 18.63 -2.78 -2.57
CA GLU A 34 17.87 -4.03 -2.71
C GLU A 34 18.82 -5.15 -3.13
N ARG A 35 18.56 -6.35 -2.60
CA ARG A 35 19.36 -7.55 -2.92
C ARG A 35 19.05 -8.08 -4.32
N SER A 36 17.79 -7.99 -4.74
CA SER A 36 17.31 -8.50 -6.02
C SER A 36 17.70 -7.56 -7.17
N ASP A 37 18.15 -8.14 -8.29
CA ASP A 37 18.54 -7.35 -9.47
C ASP A 37 17.33 -6.69 -10.16
N GLU A 38 16.12 -7.18 -9.88
CA GLU A 38 14.88 -6.69 -10.47
C GLU A 38 13.74 -6.60 -9.43
N LEU A 39 12.82 -5.66 -9.66
CA LEU A 39 11.59 -5.56 -8.88
C LEU A 39 10.66 -6.73 -9.22
N ARG A 40 10.39 -7.58 -8.22
CA ARG A 40 9.37 -8.62 -8.34
C ARG A 40 8.00 -8.04 -8.03
N ALA A 41 7.13 -7.97 -9.03
CA ALA A 41 5.75 -7.49 -8.90
C ALA A 41 4.69 -8.61 -8.86
N THR A 42 5.11 -9.87 -8.99
CA THR A 42 4.22 -11.02 -9.16
C THR A 42 4.11 -11.87 -7.90
N GLY A 43 2.93 -12.49 -7.70
CA GLY A 43 2.78 -13.63 -6.78
C GLY A 43 1.80 -13.47 -5.62
N THR A 44 1.30 -12.27 -5.33
CA THR A 44 0.34 -12.08 -4.21
C THR A 44 -0.65 -10.96 -4.46
N ALA A 45 -1.93 -11.23 -4.21
CA ALA A 45 -2.94 -10.19 -4.06
C ALA A 45 -2.78 -9.53 -2.68
N LEU A 46 -2.96 -8.20 -2.62
CA LEU A 46 -2.96 -7.42 -1.38
C LEU A 46 -4.31 -6.71 -1.24
N SER A 47 -5.02 -6.96 -0.15
CA SER A 47 -6.22 -6.20 0.21
C SER A 47 -5.82 -4.90 0.90
N LEU A 48 -6.37 -3.78 0.42
CA LEU A 48 -6.12 -2.46 0.99
C LEU A 48 -7.37 -1.97 1.72
N PHE A 49 -7.22 -1.78 3.04
CA PHE A 49 -8.23 -1.14 3.89
C PHE A 49 -8.18 0.39 3.77
N PRO A 50 -9.21 1.12 4.25
CA PRO A 50 -9.29 2.58 4.08
C PRO A 50 -8.07 3.36 4.57
N ASN A 51 -7.44 2.94 5.66
CA ASN A 51 -6.21 3.56 6.17
C ASN A 51 -5.03 3.44 5.20
N ALA A 52 -4.91 2.33 4.48
CA ALA A 52 -3.87 2.16 3.47
C ALA A 52 -4.10 3.11 2.28
N TRP A 53 -5.35 3.33 1.88
CA TRP A 53 -5.68 4.32 0.85
C TRP A 53 -5.33 5.75 1.26
N LEU A 54 -5.60 6.13 2.51
CA LEU A 54 -5.18 7.42 3.05
C LEU A 54 -3.64 7.58 3.03
N ALA A 55 -2.90 6.52 3.37
CA ALA A 55 -1.45 6.54 3.30
C ALA A 55 -0.93 6.68 1.86
N LEU A 56 -1.53 5.95 0.90
CA LEU A 56 -1.18 6.06 -0.52
C LEU A 56 -1.49 7.45 -1.10
N ASP A 57 -2.55 8.08 -0.60
CA ASP A 57 -2.93 9.45 -0.97
C ASP A 57 -1.93 10.48 -0.43
N ALA A 58 -1.53 10.34 0.84
CA ALA A 58 -0.47 11.14 1.44
C ALA A 58 0.88 10.98 0.68
N LEU A 59 1.15 9.78 0.16
CA LEU A 59 2.30 9.51 -0.72
C LEU A 59 2.11 10.01 -2.16
N GLY A 60 0.88 10.37 -2.56
CA GLY A 60 0.53 10.92 -3.87
C GLY A 60 0.47 9.90 -4.98
N VAL A 61 0.27 8.61 -4.66
CA VAL A 61 0.26 7.51 -5.63
C VAL A 61 -1.09 6.79 -5.72
N SER A 62 -2.06 7.18 -4.88
CA SER A 62 -3.43 6.65 -4.86
C SER A 62 -4.07 6.60 -6.25
N HIS A 63 -3.98 7.70 -7.01
CA HIS A 63 -4.53 7.84 -8.37
C HIS A 63 -4.03 6.79 -9.37
N LYS A 64 -2.83 6.23 -9.17
CA LYS A 64 -2.27 5.19 -10.06
C LYS A 64 -2.91 3.82 -9.82
N LEU A 65 -3.48 3.61 -8.63
CA LEU A 65 -4.07 2.34 -8.20
C LEU A 65 -5.59 2.32 -8.39
N THR A 66 -6.25 3.48 -8.34
CA THR A 66 -7.70 3.62 -8.56
C THR A 66 -8.22 2.85 -9.80
N PRO A 67 -7.60 2.90 -11.00
CA PRO A 67 -8.10 2.17 -12.15
C PRO A 67 -7.84 0.65 -12.11
N LEU A 68 -6.95 0.18 -11.23
CA LEU A 68 -6.53 -1.22 -11.14
C LEU A 68 -7.26 -1.99 -10.03
N TYR A 69 -7.95 -1.29 -9.12
CA TYR A 69 -8.52 -1.88 -7.92
C TYR A 69 -10.04 -1.98 -8.00
N VAL A 70 -10.57 -3.17 -7.73
CA VAL A 70 -12.02 -3.38 -7.59
C VAL A 70 -12.40 -3.29 -6.11
N PRO A 71 -13.31 -2.38 -5.71
CA PRO A 71 -13.72 -2.25 -4.32
C PRO A 71 -14.38 -3.54 -3.81
N THR A 72 -13.87 -4.06 -2.70
CA THR A 72 -14.50 -5.18 -1.99
C THR A 72 -15.62 -4.63 -1.11
N ILE A 73 -16.86 -4.90 -1.49
CA ILE A 73 -18.06 -4.40 -0.79
C ILE A 73 -18.72 -5.43 0.12
N ARG A 74 -18.39 -6.71 -0.06
CA ARG A 74 -18.94 -7.83 0.73
C ARG A 74 -17.87 -8.89 0.98
N GLY A 75 -17.92 -9.48 2.16
CA GLY A 75 -17.21 -10.70 2.54
C GLY A 75 -18.14 -11.65 3.27
N SER A 76 -17.70 -12.88 3.50
CA SER A 76 -18.44 -13.88 4.27
C SER A 76 -17.51 -14.62 5.21
N VAL A 77 -17.95 -14.83 6.45
CA VAL A 77 -17.27 -15.66 7.44
C VAL A 77 -18.12 -16.91 7.62
N THR A 78 -17.51 -18.08 7.47
CA THR A 78 -18.19 -19.36 7.67
C THR A 78 -17.54 -20.09 8.84
N ASP A 79 -18.35 -20.44 9.82
CA ASP A 79 -17.94 -21.32 10.90
C ASP A 79 -17.83 -22.76 10.36
N ILE A 80 -16.65 -23.37 10.52
CA ILE A 80 -16.36 -24.67 9.92
C ILE A 80 -17.09 -25.80 10.67
N GLY A 81 -17.33 -25.65 11.98
CA GLY A 81 -17.92 -26.70 12.81
C GLY A 81 -19.44 -26.82 12.64
N THR A 82 -20.12 -25.67 12.48
CA THR A 82 -21.58 -25.57 12.35
C THR A 82 -22.03 -25.40 10.90
N GLY A 83 -21.13 -25.00 10.00
CA GLY A 83 -21.47 -24.60 8.63
C GLY A 83 -22.21 -23.27 8.52
N ALA A 84 -22.39 -22.54 9.63
CA ALA A 84 -23.09 -21.27 9.62
C ALA A 84 -22.26 -20.19 8.92
N THR A 85 -22.85 -19.51 7.94
CA THR A 85 -22.21 -18.40 7.22
C THR A 85 -22.85 -17.06 7.60
N GLN A 86 -22.01 -16.10 7.97
CA GLN A 86 -22.39 -14.71 8.17
C GLN A 86 -21.82 -13.84 7.05
N GLN A 87 -22.66 -13.05 6.39
CA GLN A 87 -22.20 -12.02 5.45
C GLN A 87 -21.79 -10.74 6.20
N ILE A 88 -20.67 -10.18 5.78
CA ILE A 88 -20.16 -8.89 6.25
C ILE A 88 -20.22 -7.93 5.06
N SER A 89 -20.97 -6.84 5.20
CA SER A 89 -20.96 -5.76 4.22
C SER A 89 -19.95 -4.71 4.63
N PHE A 90 -19.04 -4.36 3.72
CA PHE A 90 -18.10 -3.26 3.92
C PHE A 90 -18.75 -1.99 3.38
N THR A 91 -19.31 -1.18 4.28
CA THR A 91 -19.86 0.13 3.90
C THR A 91 -18.71 1.07 3.57
N ILE A 92 -18.59 1.43 2.28
CA ILE A 92 -17.72 2.54 1.88
C ILE A 92 -18.44 3.83 2.27
N SER A 93 -18.07 4.43 3.40
CA SER A 93 -18.46 5.81 3.68
C SER A 93 -17.81 6.70 2.62
N ARG A 94 -18.61 7.26 1.70
CA ARG A 94 -18.18 8.27 0.73
C ARG A 94 -17.91 9.62 1.42
N SER A 95 -17.06 9.62 2.45
CA SER A 95 -16.60 10.83 3.13
C SER A 95 -15.10 11.04 2.89
N ALA A 96 -14.70 11.01 1.61
CA ALA A 96 -13.41 11.53 1.18
C ALA A 96 -13.67 12.61 0.11
N PRO A 97 -12.93 13.73 0.11
CA PRO A 97 -13.27 14.93 -0.65
C PRO A 97 -13.19 14.64 -2.15
N GLN A 98 -14.13 15.19 -2.91
CA GLN A 98 -13.93 15.34 -4.35
C GLN A 98 -12.81 16.36 -4.54
N ILE A 99 -11.73 15.94 -5.19
CA ILE A 99 -10.69 16.82 -5.73
C ILE A 99 -10.98 16.97 -7.22
#